data_AF-A0A3C1DQU5-F1
#
_entry.id   AF-A0A3C1DQU5-F1
#
_cell.length_a   1.000
_cell.length_b   1.000
_cell.length_c   1.000
_cell.angle_alpha   90.00
_cell.angle_beta   90.00
_cell.angle_gamma   90.00
#
_symmetry.space_group_name_H-M   'P 1'
#
loop_
_entity.id
_entity.type
_entity.pdbx_description
1 polymer ?
#
loop_
_entity_poly.entity_id
_entity_poly.type
_entity_poly.pdbx_seq_one_letter_code
_entity_poly.pdbx_strand_id
1 'polypeptide(L)' 'LGIAIISTSSGLLTDRQAAKKGVGGEVLAYVW' A
#
# COMPACT_ATOMS: atom_id res chain seq x y z
N LEU A 1 4.83 14.26 2.60
CA LEU A 1 4.22 13.46 1.52
C LEU A 1 3.64 12.24 2.19
N GLY A 2 2.31 12.15 2.26
CA GLY A 2 1.60 11.14 3.05
C GLY A 2 1.87 9.70 2.62
N ILE A 3 1.44 8.76 3.45
CA ILE A 3 1.59 7.31 3.22
C ILE A 3 0.22 6.74 2.86
N ALA A 4 0.15 5.99 1.75
CA ALA A 4 -1.04 5.19 1.42
C ALA A 4 -0.93 3.80 2.06
N ILE A 5 -2.01 3.35 2.71
CA ILE A 5 -2.16 1.97 3.17
C ILE A 5 -2.93 1.21 2.09
N ILE A 6 -2.33 0.13 1.60
CA ILE A 6 -2.84 -0.67 0.49
C ILE A 6 -3.15 -2.10 0.98
N SER A 7 -4.38 -2.54 0.75
CA SER A 7 -4.79 -3.94 0.93
C SER A 7 -4.32 -4.77 -0.26
N THR A 8 -3.47 -5.78 -0.01
CA THR A 8 -2.96 -6.68 -1.04
C THR A 8 -3.27 -8.14 -0.67
N SER A 9 -3.12 -9.06 -1.64
CA SER A 9 -3.24 -10.50 -1.39
C SER A 9 -2.23 -11.05 -0.38
N SER A 10 -1.17 -10.28 -0.07
CA SER A 10 -0.13 -10.63 0.91
C SER A 10 -0.26 -9.85 2.22
N GLY A 11 -1.42 -9.21 2.47
CA GLY A 11 -1.70 -8.39 3.64
C GLY A 11 -1.63 -6.89 3.37
N LEU A 12 -1.64 -6.09 4.45
CA LEU A 12 -1.57 -4.63 4.40
C LEU A 12 -0.13 -4.18 4.16
N LEU A 13 0.06 -3.34 3.14
CA LEU A 13 1.36 -2.77 2.76
C LEU A 13 1.26 -1.26 2.62
N THR A 14 2.38 -0.56 2.76
CA THR A 14 2.48 0.82 2.28
C THR A 14 2.63 0.86 0.77
N ASP A 15 2.31 1.99 0.15
CA ASP A 15 2.57 2.29 -1.26
C ASP A 15 3.99 1.89 -1.71
N ARG A 16 5.01 2.24 -0.92
CA ARG A 16 6.41 1.91 -1.22
C ARG A 16 6.70 0.41 -1.13
N GLN A 17 6.11 -0.28 -0.16
CA GLN A 17 6.28 -1.73 -0.01
C GLN A 17 5.61 -2.48 -1.15
N ALA A 18 4.39 -2.08 -1.53
CA ALA A 18 3.66 -2.66 -2.66
C ALA A 18 4.42 -2.47 -3.98
N ALA A 19 4.93 -1.25 -4.23
CA ALA A 19 5.75 -0.95 -5.41
C ALA A 19 7.04 -1.78 -5.46
N LYS A 20 7.76 -1.88 -4.34
CA LYS A 20 8.99 -2.70 -4.25
C LYS A 20 8.72 -4.19 -4.51
N LYS A 21 7.56 -4.68 -4.09
CA LYS A 21 7.14 -6.09 -4.29
C LYS A 21 6.48 -6.33 -5.64
N GLY A 22 6.17 -5.29 -6.42
CA GLY A 22 5.46 -5.41 -7.69
C GLY A 22 4.04 -5.93 -7.55
N VAL A 23 3.38 -5.68 -6.41
CA VAL A 23 2.00 -6.12 -6.14
C VAL A 23 1.05 -4.94 -6.09
N GLY A 24 -0.16 -5.12 -6.64
CA GLY A 24 -1.25 -4.15 -6.57
C GLY A 24 -2.22 -4.43 -5.43
N GLY A 25 -3.25 -3.60 -5.32
CA GLY A 25 -4.25 -3.70 -4.27
C GLY A 25 -5.20 -2.51 -4.22
N GLU A 26 -6.07 -2.51 -3.22
CA GLU A 26 -7.01 -1.42 -2.96
C GLU A 26 -6.42 -0.44 -1.92
N VAL A 27 -6.52 0.86 -2.18
CA VAL A 27 -6.11 1.88 -1.22
C VAL A 27 -7.19 2.01 -0.15
N LEU A 28 -6.81 1.83 1.12
CA LEU A 28 -7.74 1.90 2.25
C LEU A 28 -7.72 3.26 2.93
N ALA A 29 -6.55 3.87 3.05
CA ALA A 29 -6.38 5.12 3.80
C ALA A 29 -5.12 5.88 3.38
N TYR A 30 -5.14 7.18 3.67
CA TYR A 30 -3.97 8.05 3.61
C TYR A 30 -3.66 8.59 5.01
N VAL A 31 -2.38 8.60 5.36
CA VAL A 31 -1.85 9.24 6.57
C VAL A 31 -0.99 10.43 6.14
N TRP A 32 -1.25 11.62 6.68
CA TRP A 32 -0.52 12.86 6.35
C TRP A 32 0.53 13.22 7.41
#